data_AF-V6TMB4-F1
#
_entry.id   AF-V6TMB4-F1
#
_cell.length_a   1.000
_cell.length_b   1.000
_cell.length_c   1.000
_cell.angle_alpha   90.00
_cell.angle_beta   90.00
_cell.angle_gamma   90.00
#
_symmetry.space_group_name_H-M   'P 1'
#
loop_
_entity.id
_entity.type
_entity.pdbx_description
1 polymer ?
#
loop_
_entity_poly.entity_id
_entity_poly.type
_entity_poly.pdbx_seq_one_letter_code
_entity_poly.pdbx_strand_id
1 'polypeptide(L)'
;IATMSSTFDRESVNSYLYAWHTVYDKFKASDLTVPYSAIKSQNIPGLADALVKAGLLSNAGDSGRGITLALAVSPSKSAAPHIPWVGAAALPVNLTGALVVTASKASDSASTTLVSLEGSVLLTSTLRIKKFVYGFNNDQARAYVELLGVHSIGIIQSTVGYMNDPTALLEYMVSEKYLPFANKILAELGICLMNRNFIDHATVSTVCLCGEDRVLFASDIERNRYPA
;
A
#
# COMPACT_ATOMS: atom_id res chain seq x y z
N ILE A 1 23.53 -27.37 9.59
CA ILE A 1 22.43 -26.47 9.18
C ILE A 1 22.95 -25.73 7.97
N ALA A 2 22.27 -25.82 6.83
CA ALA A 2 22.65 -25.06 5.64
C ALA A 2 21.83 -23.77 5.65
N THR A 3 22.51 -22.63 5.56
CA THR A 3 21.89 -21.31 5.49
C THR A 3 21.85 -20.90 4.03
N MET A 4 20.69 -20.43 3.60
CA MET A 4 20.46 -19.94 2.26
C MET A 4 20.36 -18.42 2.28
N SER A 5 21.14 -17.78 1.42
CA SER A 5 21.09 -16.34 1.21
C SER A 5 20.55 -16.04 -0.19
N SER A 6 19.54 -15.19 -0.29
CA SER A 6 19.04 -14.64 -1.56
C SER A 6 19.10 -13.13 -1.52
N THR A 7 19.69 -12.52 -2.54
CA THR A 7 19.81 -11.07 -2.66
C THR A 7 18.89 -10.57 -3.76
N PHE A 8 18.12 -9.52 -3.47
CA PHE A 8 17.36 -8.77 -4.45
C PHE A 8 17.94 -7.39 -4.59
N ASP A 9 18.35 -7.02 -5.80
CA ASP A 9 18.62 -5.62 -6.11
C ASP A 9 17.31 -4.84 -6.27
N ARG A 10 17.43 -3.51 -6.17
CA ARG A 10 16.31 -2.57 -6.34
C ARG A 10 15.59 -2.75 -7.68
N GLU A 11 16.30 -3.08 -8.75
CA GLU A 11 15.71 -3.22 -10.09
C GLU A 11 14.83 -4.47 -10.22
N SER A 12 15.18 -5.54 -9.52
CA SER A 12 14.35 -6.75 -9.42
C SER A 12 13.02 -6.44 -8.72
N VAL A 13 13.05 -5.64 -7.64
CA VAL A 13 11.84 -5.21 -6.95
C VAL A 13 11.02 -4.23 -7.80
N ASN A 14 11.67 -3.31 -8.52
CA ASN A 14 11.00 -2.38 -9.43
C ASN A 14 10.33 -3.10 -10.61
N SER A 15 10.98 -4.12 -11.17
CA SER A 15 10.40 -4.96 -12.23
C SER A 15 9.12 -5.66 -11.76
N TYR A 16 9.12 -6.13 -10.51
CA TYR A 16 7.95 -6.70 -9.85
C TYR A 16 6.82 -5.68 -9.65
N LEU A 17 7.13 -4.48 -9.14
CA LEU A 17 6.12 -3.41 -8.98
C LEU A 17 5.57 -2.96 -10.34
N TYR A 18 6.42 -2.90 -11.36
CA TYR A 18 6.03 -2.58 -12.73
C TYR A 18 5.02 -3.60 -13.28
N ALA A 19 5.22 -4.90 -13.04
CA ALA A 19 4.28 -5.94 -13.48
C ALA A 19 2.90 -5.76 -12.84
N TRP A 20 2.84 -5.50 -11.54
CA TRP A 20 1.58 -5.21 -10.83
C TRP A 20 0.86 -3.96 -11.35
N HIS A 21 1.62 -2.96 -11.73
CA HIS A 21 1.08 -1.72 -12.26
C HIS A 21 0.56 -1.86 -13.68
N THR A 22 1.34 -2.45 -14.58
CA THR A 22 1.04 -2.45 -16.02
C THR A 22 0.25 -3.66 -16.47
N VAL A 23 0.65 -4.86 -16.05
CA VAL A 23 0.07 -6.12 -16.52
C VAL A 23 -1.23 -6.41 -15.78
N TYR A 24 -1.27 -6.07 -14.49
CA TYR A 24 -2.36 -6.51 -13.62
C TYR A 24 -3.32 -5.38 -13.18
N ASP A 25 -2.98 -4.11 -13.44
CA ASP A 25 -3.73 -2.90 -13.03
C ASP A 25 -4.12 -2.89 -11.54
N LYS A 26 -3.29 -3.48 -10.67
CA LYS A 26 -3.71 -3.79 -9.30
C LYS A 26 -3.46 -2.72 -8.26
N PHE A 27 -2.71 -1.69 -8.63
CA PHE A 27 -2.55 -0.52 -7.76
C PHE A 27 -3.71 0.46 -7.90
N LYS A 28 -4.58 0.26 -8.90
CA LYS A 28 -5.82 0.99 -9.02
C LYS A 28 -6.84 0.43 -8.03
N ALA A 29 -7.48 1.33 -7.28
CA ALA A 29 -8.54 0.97 -6.35
C ALA A 29 -9.68 1.98 -6.49
N SER A 30 -10.91 1.48 -6.53
CA SER A 30 -12.12 2.27 -6.31
C SER A 30 -12.83 1.72 -5.08
N ASP A 31 -13.73 2.51 -4.51
CA ASP A 31 -14.69 2.05 -3.50
C ASP A 31 -14.06 1.61 -2.16
N LEU A 32 -12.89 2.16 -1.82
CA LEU A 32 -12.29 2.01 -0.51
C LEU A 32 -13.02 2.89 0.50
N THR A 33 -14.03 2.32 1.15
CA THR A 33 -14.99 3.09 1.96
C THR A 33 -14.69 3.08 3.46
N VAL A 34 -15.07 4.19 4.12
CA VAL A 34 -15.16 4.31 5.57
C VAL A 34 -16.41 5.09 5.96
N PRO A 35 -17.21 4.63 6.93
CA PRO A 35 -18.28 5.44 7.49
C PRO A 35 -17.72 6.70 8.17
N TYR A 36 -18.37 7.85 8.00
CA TYR A 36 -17.94 9.08 8.68
C TYR A 36 -17.89 8.92 10.20
N SER A 37 -18.85 8.17 10.76
CA SER A 37 -18.88 7.85 12.20
C SER A 37 -17.62 7.13 12.71
N ALA A 38 -16.92 6.38 11.87
CA ALA A 38 -15.69 5.67 12.25
C ALA A 38 -14.43 6.55 12.18
N ILE A 39 -14.43 7.57 11.31
CA ILE A 39 -13.31 8.51 11.15
C ILE A 39 -13.48 9.78 11.99
N LYS A 40 -14.71 10.10 12.45
CA LYS A 40 -15.01 11.31 13.22
C LYS A 40 -14.11 11.46 14.45
N SER A 41 -13.82 10.37 15.17
CA SER A 41 -12.97 10.38 16.36
C SER A 41 -11.50 10.72 16.08
N GLN A 42 -11.08 10.65 14.81
CA GLN A 42 -9.72 11.01 14.39
C GLN A 42 -9.53 12.54 14.31
N ASN A 43 -10.60 13.33 14.45
CA ASN A 43 -10.58 14.79 14.45
C ASN A 43 -9.79 15.39 13.28
N ILE A 44 -9.99 14.82 12.07
CA ILE A 44 -9.28 15.27 10.87
C ILE A 44 -9.60 16.74 10.60
N PRO A 45 -8.58 17.63 10.55
CA PRO A 45 -8.78 19.06 10.34
C PRO A 45 -9.59 19.36 9.08
N GLY A 46 -10.61 20.21 9.20
CA GLY A 46 -11.42 20.68 8.07
C GLY A 46 -12.39 19.65 7.46
N LEU A 47 -12.37 18.37 7.88
CA LEU A 47 -13.25 17.34 7.32
C LEU A 47 -14.73 17.60 7.62
N ALA A 48 -15.06 17.89 8.89
CA ALA A 48 -16.44 18.17 9.29
C ALA A 48 -16.99 19.41 8.58
N ASP A 49 -16.19 20.48 8.51
CA ASP A 49 -16.57 21.72 7.81
C ASP A 49 -16.75 21.49 6.31
N ALA A 50 -15.89 20.67 5.69
CA ALA A 50 -16.02 20.30 4.28
C ALA A 50 -17.32 19.54 4.01
N LEU A 51 -17.70 18.62 4.89
CA LEU A 51 -18.95 17.88 4.81
C LEU A 51 -20.19 18.77 5.04
N VAL A 52 -20.10 19.79 5.89
CA VAL A 52 -21.15 20.81 6.06
C VAL A 52 -21.28 21.66 4.79
N LYS A 53 -20.16 22.14 4.23
CA LYS A 53 -20.17 22.91 2.97
C LYS A 53 -20.68 22.10 1.78
N ALA A 54 -20.43 20.80 1.78
CA ALA A 54 -20.98 19.86 0.81
C ALA A 54 -22.48 19.54 1.03
N GLY A 55 -23.11 20.08 2.09
CA GLY A 55 -24.52 19.85 2.41
C GLY A 55 -24.83 18.46 2.98
N LEU A 56 -23.80 17.67 3.31
CA LEU A 56 -23.98 16.29 3.80
C LEU A 56 -24.25 16.24 5.30
N LEU A 57 -23.62 17.14 6.07
CA LEU A 57 -23.86 17.37 7.50
C LEU A 57 -24.69 18.65 7.71
N SER A 58 -25.53 18.66 8.75
CA SER A 58 -26.24 19.89 9.14
C SER A 58 -25.34 20.91 9.84
N ASN A 59 -24.34 20.44 10.59
CA ASN A 59 -23.32 21.24 11.27
C ASN A 59 -22.12 20.34 11.65
N ALA A 60 -21.01 20.94 12.08
CA ALA A 60 -19.79 20.19 12.40
C ALA A 60 -19.94 19.20 13.57
N GLY A 61 -20.93 19.42 14.45
CA GLY A 61 -21.23 18.54 15.58
C GLY A 61 -22.04 17.29 15.21
N ASP A 62 -22.68 17.26 14.04
CA ASP A 62 -23.54 16.17 13.59
C ASP A 62 -22.81 14.81 13.63
N SER A 63 -23.51 13.77 14.09
CA SER A 63 -23.06 12.37 14.08
C SER A 63 -22.69 11.87 12.68
N GLY A 64 -23.26 12.48 11.63
CA GLY A 64 -23.09 12.10 10.23
C GLY A 64 -23.53 10.67 9.95
N ARG A 65 -24.62 10.24 10.60
CA ARG A 65 -25.21 8.92 10.39
C ARG A 65 -25.54 8.72 8.92
N GLY A 66 -25.09 7.60 8.35
CA GLY A 66 -25.32 7.26 6.95
C GLY A 66 -24.41 7.99 5.96
N ILE A 67 -23.45 8.79 6.41
CA ILE A 67 -22.42 9.38 5.53
C ILE A 67 -21.27 8.39 5.38
N THR A 68 -20.83 8.18 4.14
CA THR A 68 -19.71 7.32 3.78
C THR A 68 -18.70 8.13 2.98
N LEU A 69 -17.42 7.98 3.31
CA LEU A 69 -16.31 8.47 2.52
C LEU A 69 -15.77 7.33 1.66
N ALA A 70 -15.39 7.60 0.42
CA ALA A 70 -14.77 6.62 -0.49
C ALA A 70 -13.47 7.19 -1.04
N LEU A 71 -12.38 6.41 -0.92
CA LEU A 71 -11.11 6.68 -1.57
C LEU A 71 -11.03 5.93 -2.90
N ALA A 72 -10.67 6.65 -3.95
CA ALA A 72 -10.19 6.10 -5.20
C ALA A 72 -8.71 6.42 -5.38
N VAL A 73 -7.92 5.42 -5.75
CA VAL A 73 -6.49 5.52 -6.05
C VAL A 73 -6.29 5.12 -7.50
N SER A 74 -5.74 6.03 -8.30
CA SER A 74 -5.50 5.83 -9.73
C SER A 74 -4.04 6.15 -10.05
N PRO A 75 -3.14 5.16 -9.96
CA PRO A 75 -1.74 5.33 -10.34
C PRO A 75 -1.61 5.82 -11.79
N SER A 76 -0.62 6.66 -12.05
CA SER A 76 -0.35 7.17 -13.40
C SER A 76 0.11 6.05 -14.32
N LYS A 77 -0.50 5.92 -15.50
CA LYS A 77 -0.08 4.95 -16.51
C LYS A 77 1.33 5.19 -17.07
N SER A 78 1.85 6.41 -16.92
CA SER A 78 3.18 6.78 -17.40
C SER A 78 4.29 6.57 -16.36
N ALA A 79 3.93 6.29 -15.11
CA ALA A 79 4.88 6.18 -14.01
C ALA A 79 4.48 5.03 -13.06
N ALA A 80 5.13 3.89 -13.24
CA ALA A 80 4.93 2.75 -12.35
C ALA A 80 5.45 3.05 -10.93
N PRO A 81 4.85 2.44 -9.89
CA PRO A 81 5.39 2.47 -8.55
C PRO A 81 6.80 1.89 -8.53
N HIS A 82 7.73 2.58 -7.86
CA HIS A 82 9.12 2.16 -7.83
C HIS A 82 9.77 2.55 -6.50
N ILE A 83 10.84 1.84 -6.17
CA ILE A 83 11.79 2.19 -5.13
C ILE A 83 12.83 3.12 -5.76
N PRO A 84 12.88 4.41 -5.36
CA PRO A 84 13.83 5.37 -5.91
C PRO A 84 15.24 5.22 -5.31
N TRP A 85 15.35 4.74 -4.06
CA TRP A 85 16.61 4.41 -3.38
C TRP A 85 16.34 3.39 -2.27
N VAL A 86 17.35 2.62 -1.84
CA VAL A 86 17.25 1.73 -0.66
C VAL A 86 17.68 2.49 0.59
N GLY A 87 16.76 2.68 1.54
CA GLY A 87 17.03 3.39 2.80
C GLY A 87 17.54 2.46 3.90
N ALA A 88 18.31 3.02 4.85
CA ALA A 88 18.96 2.31 5.97
C ALA A 88 18.04 1.35 6.76
N ALA A 89 16.76 1.71 6.91
CA ALA A 89 15.79 0.98 7.72
C ALA A 89 14.50 0.59 6.96
N ALA A 90 14.29 1.09 5.74
CA ALA A 90 13.07 0.87 4.99
C ALA A 90 13.28 1.09 3.48
N LEU A 91 12.37 0.51 2.71
CA LEU A 91 12.29 0.67 1.27
C LEU A 91 11.23 1.73 0.95
N PRO A 92 11.59 2.93 0.52
CA PRO A 92 10.61 3.91 0.05
C PRO A 92 9.98 3.41 -1.24
N VAL A 93 8.65 3.43 -1.34
CA VAL A 93 7.92 3.17 -2.58
C VAL A 93 7.23 4.45 -3.00
N ASN A 94 7.61 4.98 -4.16
CA ASN A 94 7.01 6.17 -4.74
C ASN A 94 5.84 5.77 -5.64
N LEU A 95 4.63 6.19 -5.28
CA LEU A 95 3.41 5.98 -6.05
C LEU A 95 2.97 7.32 -6.65
N THR A 96 3.06 7.47 -7.97
CA THR A 96 2.57 8.67 -8.68
C THR A 96 1.17 8.41 -9.23
N GLY A 97 0.25 9.38 -9.11
CA GLY A 97 -1.09 9.29 -9.69
C GLY A 97 -2.10 10.21 -9.01
N ALA A 98 -3.38 9.83 -9.13
CA ALA A 98 -4.49 10.56 -8.56
C ALA A 98 -5.06 9.87 -7.32
N LEU A 99 -5.35 10.67 -6.29
CA LEU A 99 -6.13 10.30 -5.11
C LEU A 99 -7.40 11.13 -5.09
N VAL A 100 -8.55 10.48 -5.03
CA VAL A 100 -9.85 11.16 -4.97
C VAL A 100 -10.61 10.64 -3.76
N VAL A 101 -11.08 11.57 -2.91
CA VAL A 101 -12.01 11.22 -1.83
C VAL A 101 -13.36 11.84 -2.12
N THR A 102 -14.37 11.00 -2.20
CA THR A 102 -15.77 11.40 -2.32
C THR A 102 -16.51 11.11 -1.03
N ALA A 103 -17.62 11.81 -0.83
CA ALA A 103 -18.54 11.59 0.26
C ALA A 103 -19.95 11.42 -0.30
N SER A 104 -20.70 10.49 0.26
CA SER A 104 -22.11 10.28 -0.07
C SER A 104 -22.91 10.05 1.20
N LYS A 105 -24.22 10.26 1.12
CA LYS A 105 -25.16 10.02 2.21
C LYS A 105 -26.13 8.94 1.76
N ALA A 106 -26.41 7.93 2.57
CA ALA A 106 -27.24 6.79 2.18
C ALA A 106 -28.64 7.16 1.65
N SER A 107 -29.17 8.34 2.01
CA SER A 107 -30.43 8.88 1.50
C SER A 107 -30.34 9.52 0.11
N ASP A 108 -29.14 9.64 -0.46
CA ASP A 108 -28.83 10.27 -1.74
C ASP A 108 -27.88 9.39 -2.55
N SER A 109 -28.19 9.15 -3.82
CA SER A 109 -27.30 8.40 -4.73
C SER A 109 -26.12 9.21 -5.23
N ALA A 110 -26.14 10.55 -5.10
CA ALA A 110 -25.07 11.41 -5.56
C ALA A 110 -23.87 11.40 -4.60
N SER A 111 -22.68 11.19 -5.15
CA SER A 111 -21.42 11.36 -4.42
C SER A 111 -20.82 12.74 -4.71
N THR A 112 -20.36 13.42 -3.68
CA THR A 112 -19.69 14.72 -3.77
C THR A 112 -18.19 14.56 -3.57
N THR A 113 -17.38 15.11 -4.47
CA THR A 113 -15.92 15.12 -4.33
C THR A 113 -15.50 16.08 -3.21
N LEU A 114 -14.84 15.55 -2.17
CA LEU A 114 -14.26 16.36 -1.10
C LEU A 114 -12.84 16.81 -1.42
N VAL A 115 -12.06 15.97 -2.10
CA VAL A 115 -10.73 16.28 -2.60
C VAL A 115 -10.43 15.44 -3.83
N SER A 116 -9.78 16.06 -4.82
CA SER A 116 -9.09 15.39 -5.91
C SER A 116 -7.66 15.94 -6.00
N LEU A 117 -6.69 15.03 -5.88
CA LEU A 117 -5.27 15.34 -5.86
C LEU A 117 -4.56 14.52 -6.94
N GLU A 118 -3.70 15.18 -7.71
CA GLU A 118 -2.72 14.54 -8.57
C GLU A 118 -1.32 14.85 -8.03
N GLY A 119 -0.51 13.81 -7.84
CA GLY A 119 0.78 13.95 -7.21
C GLY A 119 1.49 12.63 -6.96
N SER A 120 2.34 12.62 -5.95
CA SER A 120 3.09 11.44 -5.51
C SER A 120 2.84 11.14 -4.03
N VAL A 121 2.84 9.86 -3.70
CA VAL A 121 2.80 9.37 -2.32
C VAL A 121 4.06 8.56 -2.10
N LEU A 122 4.90 9.01 -1.18
CA LEU A 122 6.04 8.23 -0.74
C LEU A 122 5.59 7.34 0.42
N LEU A 123 5.65 6.03 0.21
CA LEU A 123 5.27 5.03 1.19
C LEU A 123 6.51 4.43 1.84
N THR A 124 6.46 4.22 3.15
CA THR A 124 7.45 3.40 3.86
C THR A 124 7.09 1.94 3.64
N SER A 125 8.03 1.10 3.21
CA SER A 125 7.77 -0.32 2.99
C SER A 125 8.94 -1.21 3.44
N THR A 126 8.70 -2.52 3.49
CA THR A 126 9.72 -3.54 3.75
C THR A 126 9.51 -4.75 2.84
N LEU A 127 10.56 -5.57 2.68
CA LEU A 127 10.46 -6.82 1.93
C LEU A 127 10.17 -7.97 2.89
N ARG A 128 9.10 -8.71 2.63
CA ARG A 128 8.64 -9.86 3.41
C ARG A 128 8.75 -11.14 2.60
N ILE A 129 8.79 -12.28 3.28
CA ILE A 129 8.65 -13.60 2.65
C ILE A 129 7.33 -14.22 3.12
N LYS A 130 6.61 -14.84 2.18
CA LYS A 130 5.45 -15.68 2.47
C LYS A 130 5.61 -17.04 1.79
N LYS A 131 5.35 -18.11 2.55
CA LYS A 131 5.26 -19.48 2.04
C LYS A 131 3.85 -19.73 1.54
N PHE A 132 3.76 -20.29 0.35
CA PHE A 132 2.53 -20.77 -0.26
C PHE A 132 2.60 -22.28 -0.32
N VAL A 133 1.70 -22.95 0.40
CA VAL A 133 1.66 -24.41 0.47
C VAL A 133 0.65 -24.91 -0.56
N TYR A 134 1.14 -25.61 -1.56
CA TYR A 134 0.33 -26.17 -2.65
C TYR A 134 0.43 -27.71 -2.71
N GLY A 135 1.29 -28.32 -1.90
CA GLY A 135 1.47 -29.77 -1.80
C GLY A 135 2.93 -30.20 -1.90
N PHE A 136 3.20 -31.50 -1.79
CA PHE A 136 4.54 -32.09 -1.56
C PHE A 136 5.67 -31.67 -2.54
N ASN A 137 5.38 -31.04 -3.68
CA ASN A 137 6.38 -30.57 -4.66
C ASN A 137 6.13 -29.18 -5.25
N ASN A 138 5.06 -28.49 -4.85
CA ASN A 138 4.67 -27.21 -5.43
C ASN A 138 4.73 -26.06 -4.43
N ASP A 139 5.22 -26.27 -3.20
CA ASP A 139 5.33 -25.16 -2.26
C ASP A 139 6.31 -24.10 -2.77
N GLN A 140 5.91 -22.84 -2.63
CA GLN A 140 6.69 -21.70 -3.09
C GLN A 140 6.94 -20.73 -1.95
N ALA A 141 8.18 -20.29 -1.81
CA ALA A 141 8.48 -19.08 -1.06
C ALA A 141 8.45 -17.90 -2.04
N ARG A 142 7.70 -16.85 -1.68
CA ARG A 142 7.62 -15.64 -2.49
C ARG A 142 8.00 -14.45 -1.61
N ALA A 143 8.95 -13.65 -2.07
CA ALA A 143 9.21 -12.34 -1.48
C ALA A 143 8.17 -11.34 -1.98
N TYR A 144 7.74 -10.40 -1.16
CA TYR A 144 6.83 -9.34 -1.61
C TYR A 144 7.09 -8.06 -0.84
N VAL A 145 6.74 -6.93 -1.47
CA VAL A 145 6.79 -5.62 -0.82
C VAL A 145 5.56 -5.48 0.08
N GLU A 146 5.79 -5.17 1.35
CA GLU A 146 4.76 -4.80 2.31
C GLU A 146 4.85 -3.30 2.59
N LEU A 147 3.81 -2.56 2.24
CA LEU A 147 3.66 -1.14 2.50
C LEU A 147 3.21 -0.95 3.95
N LEU A 148 3.97 -0.18 4.73
CA LEU A 148 3.81 -0.04 6.18
C LEU A 148 3.11 1.26 6.57
N GLY A 149 3.29 2.33 5.80
CA GLY A 149 2.74 3.64 6.13
C GLY A 149 3.03 4.69 5.07
N VAL A 150 2.40 5.85 5.20
CA VAL A 150 2.70 7.03 4.39
C VAL A 150 3.87 7.78 5.02
N HIS A 151 4.91 8.04 4.24
CA HIS A 151 6.04 8.89 4.64
C HIS A 151 5.77 10.35 4.29
N SER A 152 5.28 10.61 3.08
CA SER A 152 4.90 11.95 2.63
C SER A 152 3.96 11.90 1.43
N ILE A 153 3.23 12.99 1.22
CA ILE A 153 2.40 13.22 0.04
C ILE A 153 2.90 14.49 -0.66
N GLY A 154 3.40 14.34 -1.88
CA GLY A 154 3.79 15.43 -2.76
C GLY A 154 2.62 15.83 -3.66
N ILE A 155 2.20 17.09 -3.60
CA ILE A 155 1.07 17.61 -4.38
C ILE A 155 1.61 18.32 -5.62
N ILE A 156 1.29 17.82 -6.82
CA ILE A 156 1.66 18.47 -8.08
C ILE A 156 0.51 19.36 -8.56
N GLN A 157 -0.71 18.83 -8.51
CA GLN A 157 -1.92 19.56 -8.82
C GLN A 157 -3.00 19.15 -7.81
N SER A 158 -3.57 20.14 -7.12
CA SER A 158 -4.81 19.94 -6.37
C SER A 158 -5.90 20.72 -7.08
N THR A 159 -7.05 20.11 -7.31
CA THR A 159 -8.19 20.83 -7.90
C THR A 159 -9.48 20.24 -7.39
N VAL A 160 -10.39 21.14 -6.99
CA VAL A 160 -11.78 20.88 -6.61
C VAL A 160 -11.91 20.01 -5.35
N GLY A 161 -12.15 20.69 -4.23
CA GLY A 161 -12.50 20.07 -2.98
C GLY A 161 -13.04 21.08 -1.98
N TYR A 162 -13.81 20.60 -1.01
CA TYR A 162 -14.30 21.41 0.10
C TYR A 162 -13.26 21.57 1.22
N MET A 163 -12.09 20.92 1.08
CA MET A 163 -10.97 20.95 2.00
C MET A 163 -9.80 21.77 1.46
N ASN A 164 -9.25 22.66 2.31
CA ASN A 164 -8.08 23.48 1.99
C ASN A 164 -6.76 22.72 2.14
N ASP A 165 -6.67 21.83 3.14
CA ASP A 165 -5.53 20.93 3.37
C ASP A 165 -6.06 19.50 3.55
N PRO A 166 -5.99 18.65 2.50
CA PRO A 166 -6.50 17.30 2.55
C PRO A 166 -5.49 16.28 3.08
N THR A 167 -4.26 16.69 3.44
CA THR A 167 -3.14 15.77 3.71
C THR A 167 -3.49 14.75 4.79
N ALA A 168 -4.01 15.21 5.94
CA ALA A 168 -4.40 14.33 7.04
C ALA A 168 -5.52 13.33 6.67
N LEU A 169 -6.48 13.75 5.83
CA LEU A 169 -7.53 12.86 5.34
C LEU A 169 -6.95 11.78 4.42
N LEU A 170 -6.08 12.18 3.49
CA LEU A 170 -5.45 11.26 2.54
C LEU A 170 -4.52 10.28 3.24
N GLU A 171 -3.70 10.74 4.18
CA GLU A 171 -2.84 9.87 4.99
C GLU A 171 -3.66 8.82 5.74
N TYR A 172 -4.76 9.22 6.37
CA TYR A 172 -5.67 8.29 7.05
C TYR A 172 -6.29 7.29 6.07
N MET A 173 -6.90 7.76 4.98
CA MET A 173 -7.59 6.89 4.03
C MET A 173 -6.63 5.94 3.32
N VAL A 174 -5.43 6.41 2.97
CA VAL A 174 -4.38 5.57 2.38
C VAL A 174 -3.94 4.52 3.39
N SER A 175 -3.60 4.92 4.62
CA SER A 175 -3.09 4.01 5.65
C SER A 175 -4.11 2.95 6.05
N GLU A 176 -5.36 3.35 6.30
CA GLU A 176 -6.39 2.47 6.83
C GLU A 176 -7.11 1.63 5.77
N LYS A 177 -7.12 2.09 4.51
CA LYS A 177 -7.88 1.42 3.44
C LYS A 177 -7.01 0.96 2.29
N TYR A 178 -6.14 1.83 1.77
CA TYR A 178 -5.35 1.48 0.60
C TYR A 178 -4.21 0.52 0.92
N LEU A 179 -3.43 0.72 2.00
CA LEU A 179 -2.31 -0.18 2.33
C LEU A 179 -2.79 -1.62 2.57
N PRO A 180 -3.85 -1.89 3.36
CA PRO A 180 -4.37 -3.25 3.54
C PRO A 180 -4.87 -3.88 2.23
N PHE A 181 -5.42 -3.08 1.32
CA PHE A 181 -5.84 -3.53 -0.01
C PHE A 181 -4.63 -3.89 -0.87
N ALA A 182 -3.68 -2.96 -1.02
CA ALA A 182 -2.50 -3.13 -1.86
C ALA A 182 -1.58 -4.25 -1.34
N ASN A 183 -1.40 -4.39 -0.02
CA ASN A 183 -0.57 -5.46 0.55
C ASN A 183 -1.13 -6.86 0.28
N LYS A 184 -2.45 -7.04 0.27
CA LYS A 184 -3.06 -8.33 -0.09
C LYS A 184 -2.72 -8.72 -1.53
N ILE A 185 -2.78 -7.74 -2.43
CA ILE A 185 -2.45 -7.91 -3.84
C ILE A 185 -0.96 -8.23 -3.98
N LEU A 186 -0.08 -7.39 -3.43
CA LEU A 186 1.37 -7.57 -3.51
C LEU A 186 1.79 -8.96 -3.01
N ALA A 187 1.20 -9.42 -1.92
CA ALA A 187 1.48 -10.73 -1.37
C ALA A 187 1.08 -11.89 -2.32
N GLU A 188 0.07 -11.74 -3.18
CA GLU A 188 -0.51 -12.84 -3.96
C GLU A 188 0.49 -13.46 -4.95
N LEU A 189 1.15 -12.66 -5.79
CA LEU A 189 2.12 -13.14 -6.78
C LEU A 189 3.56 -13.06 -6.30
N GLY A 190 3.92 -12.01 -5.55
CA GLY A 190 5.29 -11.78 -5.08
C GLY A 190 6.37 -11.94 -6.16
N ILE A 191 7.60 -12.11 -5.70
CA ILE A 191 8.79 -12.48 -6.46
C ILE A 191 9.11 -13.92 -6.05
N CYS A 192 9.04 -14.86 -6.98
CA CYS A 192 9.32 -16.27 -6.68
C CYS A 192 10.78 -16.43 -6.25
N LEU A 193 11.00 -16.93 -5.03
CA LEU A 193 12.34 -17.21 -4.50
C LEU A 193 12.76 -18.64 -4.82
N MET A 194 11.88 -19.61 -4.53
CA MET A 194 12.15 -21.03 -4.75
C MET A 194 10.85 -21.83 -4.91
N ASN A 195 10.94 -22.87 -5.74
CA ASN A 195 9.95 -23.95 -5.86
C ASN A 195 10.52 -25.18 -5.14
N ARG A 196 10.27 -25.34 -3.83
CA ARG A 196 10.52 -26.56 -3.03
C ARG A 196 10.28 -26.34 -1.53
N ASN A 197 9.99 -27.43 -0.83
CA ASN A 197 9.45 -27.46 0.54
C ASN A 197 10.45 -27.20 1.68
N PHE A 198 11.67 -26.72 1.43
CA PHE A 198 12.77 -26.82 2.40
C PHE A 198 13.17 -25.52 3.12
N ILE A 199 12.40 -24.43 3.06
CA ILE A 199 12.77 -23.15 3.72
C ILE A 199 12.08 -23.02 5.09
N ASP A 200 12.87 -22.75 6.14
CA ASP A 200 12.34 -22.45 7.49
C ASP A 200 12.00 -20.97 7.62
N HIS A 201 10.74 -20.67 7.35
CA HIS A 201 10.22 -19.31 7.42
C HIS A 201 10.29 -18.67 8.82
N ALA A 202 10.41 -19.44 9.91
CA ALA A 202 10.55 -18.89 11.25
C ALA A 202 11.94 -18.30 11.51
N THR A 203 12.93 -18.64 10.66
CA THR A 203 14.32 -18.19 10.76
C THR A 203 14.70 -17.12 9.74
N VAL A 204 13.74 -16.68 8.91
CA VAL A 204 14.00 -15.66 7.88
C VAL A 204 14.38 -14.34 8.54
N SER A 205 15.58 -13.87 8.23
CA SER A 205 16.05 -12.53 8.53
C SER A 205 16.14 -11.71 7.24
N THR A 206 15.61 -10.50 7.29
CA THR A 206 15.71 -9.52 6.20
C THR A 206 16.72 -8.44 6.62
N VAL A 207 17.73 -8.20 5.79
CA VAL A 207 18.74 -7.17 6.02
C VAL A 207 18.82 -6.25 4.80
N CYS A 208 18.66 -4.94 5.01
CA CYS A 208 18.83 -3.93 3.96
C CYS A 208 20.31 -3.57 3.80
N LEU A 209 20.91 -3.93 2.67
CA LEU A 209 22.30 -3.61 2.32
C LEU A 209 22.33 -2.31 1.49
N CYS A 210 22.14 -1.19 2.18
CA CYS A 210 21.86 0.11 1.55
C CYS A 210 23.03 0.67 0.72
N GLY A 211 24.26 0.28 1.05
CA GLY A 211 25.46 0.62 0.25
C GLY A 211 25.56 -0.14 -1.06
N GLU A 212 24.78 -1.20 -1.25
CA GLU A 212 24.80 -2.06 -2.43
C GLU A 212 23.51 -2.01 -3.25
N ASP A 213 22.54 -1.17 -2.85
CA ASP A 213 21.20 -1.10 -3.47
C ASP A 213 20.48 -2.47 -3.48
N ARG A 214 20.73 -3.27 -2.43
CA ARG A 214 20.28 -4.67 -2.31
C ARG A 214 19.58 -4.94 -0.98
N VAL A 215 18.67 -5.90 -1.01
CA VAL A 215 18.03 -6.49 0.16
C VAL A 215 18.43 -7.95 0.22
N LEU A 216 19.00 -8.35 1.36
CA LEU A 216 19.40 -9.71 1.63
C LEU A 216 18.32 -10.40 2.47
N PHE A 217 17.89 -11.57 2.00
CA PHE A 217 17.20 -12.54 2.82
C PHE A 217 18.16 -13.65 3.19
N ALA A 218 18.30 -13.91 4.48
CA ALA A 218 18.99 -15.07 5.00
C ALA A 218 17.99 -15.93 5.77
N SER A 219 17.90 -17.21 5.42
CA SER A 219 17.01 -18.18 6.04
C SER A 219 17.73 -19.50 6.24
N ASP A 220 17.40 -20.21 7.31
CA ASP A 220 17.81 -21.60 7.44
C ASP A 220 16.90 -22.50 6.60
N ILE A 221 17.45 -23.65 6.19
CA ILE A 221 16.74 -24.69 5.46
C ILE A 221 16.12 -25.67 6.47
N GLU A 222 14.80 -25.86 6.45
CA GLU A 222 14.10 -26.86 7.25
C GLU A 222 14.67 -28.25 6.94
N ARG A 223 15.20 -28.93 7.96
CA ARG A 223 15.55 -30.37 7.93
C ARG A 223 16.26 -30.80 6.64
N ASN A 224 17.45 -30.27 6.37
CA ASN A 224 18.32 -30.85 5.35
C ASN A 224 18.75 -32.28 5.79
N ARG A 225 17.94 -33.28 5.44
CA ARG A 225 18.18 -34.72 5.70
C ARG A 225 18.99 -35.39 4.59
N TYR A 226 19.64 -34.63 3.73
CA TYR A 226 20.66 -35.17 2.83
C TYR A 226 22.03 -34.86 3.42
N PRO A 227 22.72 -35.85 4.04
CA PRO A 227 24.15 -35.73 4.25
C PRO A 227 24.85 -35.70 2.88
N ALA A 228 26.00 -35.03 2.87
CA ALA A 228 26.91 -34.85 1.75
C ALA A 228 27.13 -36.10 0.89
#